data_AF-A0A3D4NB97-F1
#
_entry.id   AF-A0A3D4NB97-F1
#
_cell.length_a   1.000
_cell.length_b   1.000
_cell.length_c   1.000
_cell.angle_alpha   90.00
_cell.angle_beta   90.00
_cell.angle_gamma   90.00
#
_symmetry.space_group_name_H-M   'P 1'
#
loop_
_entity.id
_entity.type
_entity.pdbx_description
1 polymer ?
#
loop_
_entity_poly.entity_id
_entity_poly.type
_entity_poly.pdbx_seq_one_letter_code
_entity_poly.pdbx_strand_id
1 'polypeptide(L)'
;MKKGFIRLTSITLLLVLMLVALPTSAFAFNGQWNTGTTVTVDFEANPAPSWLQIFSDGVKTDGAATICYPFPQALDNWKGNIYQLNNHKWVKLATTTKWMPDTEGAYTACASAPAAGTYVLMGYYSNPFAPTQVSMVDLSEGWNTGVSVDIDPERTPGPEWLQLFYTGVKVGKNTKICHPFPAGPYGWTAEIRQLKNGSWVKLPTTAGYVGTSDENVYTACATTTETGTFALFGYWTK
;
A
#
# COMPACT_ATOMS: atom_id res chain seq x y z
N MET A 1 78.06 -25.38 -14.60
CA MET A 1 77.48 -24.33 -13.73
C MET A 1 76.30 -23.67 -14.44
N LYS A 2 75.10 -23.86 -13.88
CA LYS A 2 73.87 -23.01 -13.82
C LYS A 2 73.61 -22.00 -14.97
N LYS A 3 72.66 -22.26 -15.88
CA LYS A 3 71.21 -21.90 -15.84
C LYS A 3 70.93 -20.41 -15.60
N GLY A 4 70.59 -19.69 -16.67
CA GLY A 4 70.22 -18.27 -16.61
C GLY A 4 69.49 -17.80 -17.87
N PHE A 5 68.37 -18.45 -18.20
CA PHE A 5 67.34 -17.91 -19.09
C PHE A 5 65.99 -18.35 -18.52
N ILE A 6 64.93 -17.58 -18.77
CA ILE A 6 63.58 -17.67 -18.19
C ILE A 6 63.42 -16.77 -16.96
N ARG A 7 63.13 -15.48 -17.19
CA ARG A 7 62.16 -14.66 -16.42
C ARG A 7 61.92 -13.35 -17.18
N LEU A 8 61.19 -13.34 -18.29
CA LEU A 8 60.70 -12.07 -18.85
C LEU A 8 59.45 -12.17 -19.76
N THR A 9 58.59 -13.19 -19.60
CA THR A 9 57.40 -13.36 -20.46
C THR A 9 56.08 -13.63 -19.72
N SER A 10 56.05 -13.56 -18.38
CA SER A 10 54.83 -13.87 -17.59
C SER A 10 54.25 -12.70 -16.79
N ILE A 11 54.59 -11.44 -17.12
CA ILE A 11 53.95 -10.26 -16.48
C ILE A 11 53.04 -9.50 -17.46
N THR A 12 53.21 -9.67 -18.76
CA THR A 12 52.37 -9.02 -19.78
C THR A 12 51.09 -9.80 -20.14
N LEU A 13 50.98 -11.08 -19.80
CA LEU A 13 49.76 -11.87 -20.09
C LEU A 13 48.70 -11.79 -18.97
N LEU A 14 49.04 -11.28 -17.78
CA LEU A 14 48.07 -11.11 -16.69
C LEU A 14 47.39 -9.74 -16.69
N LEU A 15 47.80 -8.81 -17.58
CA LEU A 15 47.22 -7.46 -17.66
C LEU A 15 46.17 -7.29 -18.78
N VAL A 16 45.77 -8.39 -19.44
CA VAL A 16 44.79 -8.37 -20.55
C VAL A 16 43.43 -9.01 -20.18
N LEU A 17 43.27 -9.52 -18.94
CA LEU A 17 42.00 -10.09 -18.46
C LEU A 17 41.36 -9.34 -17.28
N MET A 18 41.72 -8.07 -17.11
CA MET A 18 40.93 -7.11 -16.32
C MET A 18 40.34 -6.04 -17.24
N LEU A 19 39.71 -6.45 -18.34
CA LEU A 19 38.49 -5.76 -18.77
C LEU A 19 37.43 -6.13 -17.74
N VAL A 20 37.56 -5.54 -16.55
CA VAL A 20 36.48 -5.48 -15.57
C VAL A 20 35.30 -4.96 -16.37
N ALA A 21 34.26 -5.78 -16.48
CA ALA A 21 32.96 -5.36 -16.94
C ALA A 21 32.62 -4.09 -16.17
N LEU A 22 32.89 -2.93 -16.77
CA LEU A 22 32.28 -1.69 -16.35
C LEU A 22 30.80 -2.03 -16.31
N PRO A 23 30.07 -1.76 -15.20
CA PRO A 23 28.63 -1.86 -15.26
C PRO A 23 28.24 -0.93 -16.40
N THR A 24 27.91 -1.50 -17.56
CA THR A 24 27.24 -0.77 -18.61
C THR A 24 25.97 -0.35 -17.90
N SER A 25 25.92 0.93 -17.54
CA SER A 25 24.70 1.58 -17.14
C SER A 25 23.82 1.54 -18.37
N ALA A 26 23.24 0.36 -18.60
CA ALA A 26 22.24 0.16 -19.60
C ALA A 26 21.05 0.94 -19.06
N PHE A 27 20.80 2.06 -19.70
CA PHE A 27 19.61 2.84 -19.44
C PHE A 27 18.46 2.13 -20.14
N ALA A 28 17.31 2.09 -19.50
CA ALA A 28 16.10 1.60 -20.13
C ALA A 28 15.55 2.73 -21.02
N PHE A 29 15.40 2.51 -22.32
CA PHE A 29 14.87 3.50 -23.26
C PHE A 29 13.92 2.84 -24.27
N ASN A 30 13.07 3.65 -24.91
CA ASN A 30 12.16 3.22 -26.00
C ASN A 30 11.28 1.99 -25.68
N GLY A 31 10.79 1.88 -24.44
CA GLY A 31 9.96 0.74 -24.02
C GLY A 31 10.72 -0.58 -23.93
N GLN A 32 12.03 -0.54 -23.72
CA GLN A 32 12.85 -1.74 -23.55
C GLN A 32 13.45 -1.81 -22.15
N TRP A 33 13.58 -3.04 -21.66
CA TRP A 33 14.32 -3.32 -20.45
C TRP A 33 15.80 -3.02 -20.65
N ASN A 34 16.46 -2.52 -19.61
CA ASN A 34 17.90 -2.25 -19.68
C ASN A 34 18.77 -3.52 -19.77
N THR A 35 18.29 -4.65 -19.30
CA THR A 35 19.04 -5.90 -19.24
C THR A 35 18.09 -7.09 -19.38
N GLY A 36 18.65 -8.29 -19.50
CA GLY A 36 17.90 -9.51 -19.73
C GLY A 36 17.39 -9.65 -21.17
N THR A 37 16.57 -10.67 -21.39
CA THR A 37 15.94 -10.95 -22.68
C THR A 37 14.43 -10.77 -22.55
N THR A 38 13.84 -9.96 -23.42
CA THR A 38 12.38 -9.79 -23.47
C THR A 38 11.70 -11.12 -23.82
N VAL A 39 10.65 -11.46 -23.08
CA VAL A 39 9.86 -12.67 -23.24
C VAL A 39 8.38 -12.34 -23.16
N THR A 40 7.57 -13.03 -23.95
CA THR A 40 6.11 -12.98 -23.82
C THR A 40 5.68 -13.82 -22.62
N VAL A 41 4.83 -13.24 -21.77
CA VAL A 41 4.23 -13.93 -20.63
C VAL A 41 2.83 -14.40 -20.99
N ASP A 42 2.54 -15.67 -20.70
CA ASP A 42 1.19 -16.22 -20.79
C ASP A 42 0.40 -15.81 -19.54
N PHE A 43 -0.45 -14.78 -19.68
CA PHE A 43 -1.31 -14.28 -18.61
C PHE A 43 -2.60 -15.07 -18.45
N GLU A 44 -2.93 -16.00 -19.35
CA GLU A 44 -4.04 -16.95 -19.12
C GLU A 44 -3.59 -18.02 -18.12
N ALA A 45 -2.37 -18.53 -18.26
CA ALA A 45 -1.77 -19.47 -17.30
C ALA A 45 -1.25 -18.79 -16.02
N ASN A 46 -0.86 -17.51 -16.08
CA ASN A 46 -0.27 -16.75 -14.97
C ASN A 46 -0.99 -15.41 -14.75
N PRO A 47 -2.27 -15.43 -14.34
CA PRO A 47 -3.09 -14.22 -14.27
C PRO A 47 -2.46 -13.17 -13.35
N ALA A 48 -2.33 -11.96 -13.88
CA ALA A 48 -2.00 -10.81 -13.06
C ALA A 48 -3.17 -10.49 -12.11
N PRO A 49 -2.93 -9.96 -10.91
CA PRO A 49 -4.00 -9.46 -10.06
C PRO A 49 -4.89 -8.46 -10.81
N SER A 50 -6.21 -8.60 -10.72
CA SER A 50 -7.19 -7.83 -11.52
C SER A 50 -7.14 -6.31 -11.32
N TRP A 51 -6.57 -5.84 -10.21
CA TRP A 51 -6.39 -4.43 -9.89
C TRP A 51 -5.07 -3.85 -10.44
N LEU A 52 -4.23 -4.67 -11.09
CA LEU A 52 -2.97 -4.27 -11.71
C LEU A 52 -3.09 -4.26 -13.23
N GLN A 53 -2.63 -3.18 -13.84
CA GLN A 53 -2.40 -3.07 -15.27
C GLN A 53 -0.96 -3.47 -15.62
N ILE A 54 -0.79 -4.18 -16.73
CA ILE A 54 0.51 -4.60 -17.26
C ILE A 54 1.09 -3.45 -18.11
N PHE A 55 2.34 -3.07 -17.87
CA PHE A 55 3.01 -1.95 -18.55
C PHE A 55 4.22 -2.33 -19.40
N SER A 56 4.64 -3.59 -19.33
CA SER A 56 5.78 -4.10 -20.09
C SER A 56 5.55 -5.54 -20.53
N ASP A 57 6.29 -5.95 -21.55
CA ASP A 57 6.59 -7.36 -21.75
C ASP A 57 7.39 -7.94 -20.56
N GLY A 58 7.46 -9.26 -20.49
CA GLY A 58 8.33 -9.93 -19.53
C GLY A 58 9.80 -9.72 -19.87
N VAL A 59 10.65 -9.70 -18.86
CA VAL A 59 12.11 -9.78 -19.01
C VAL A 59 12.61 -10.99 -18.26
N LYS A 60 13.40 -11.83 -18.94
CA LYS A 60 14.09 -12.95 -18.34
C LYS A 60 15.52 -12.56 -18.03
N THR A 61 15.95 -12.77 -16.79
CA THR A 61 17.36 -12.66 -16.37
C THR A 61 17.90 -14.05 -16.02
N ASP A 62 19.18 -14.29 -16.30
CA ASP A 62 19.86 -15.55 -15.97
C ASP A 62 20.54 -15.52 -14.59
N GLY A 63 20.42 -14.41 -13.87
CA GLY A 63 21.01 -14.22 -12.55
C GLY A 63 20.59 -12.91 -11.91
N ALA A 64 21.23 -12.58 -10.79
CA ALA A 64 20.99 -11.33 -10.09
C ALA A 64 21.36 -10.12 -10.96
N ALA A 65 20.47 -9.14 -11.06
CA ALA A 65 20.64 -7.98 -11.92
C ALA A 65 19.84 -6.78 -11.41
N THR A 66 20.20 -5.57 -11.84
CA THR A 66 19.33 -4.40 -11.70
C THR A 66 18.53 -4.25 -12.99
N ILE A 67 17.22 -4.45 -12.88
CA ILE A 67 16.29 -4.33 -14.00
C ILE A 67 15.56 -3.00 -13.92
N CYS A 68 15.50 -2.29 -15.04
CA CYS A 68 14.85 -1.00 -15.19
C CYS A 68 14.02 -1.00 -16.48
N TYR A 69 12.88 -0.32 -16.44
CA TYR A 69 11.98 -0.14 -17.58
C TYR A 69 11.44 1.31 -17.63
N PRO A 70 11.26 1.93 -18.81
CA PRO A 70 10.69 3.28 -18.92
C PRO A 70 9.26 3.31 -18.38
N PHE A 71 8.99 4.20 -17.44
CA PHE A 71 7.69 4.34 -16.79
C PHE A 71 7.32 5.82 -16.55
N PRO A 72 7.11 6.60 -17.63
CA PRO A 72 6.74 8.01 -17.52
C PRO A 72 5.42 8.23 -16.78
N GLN A 73 4.51 7.24 -16.78
CA GLN A 73 3.21 7.31 -16.11
C GLN A 73 3.32 7.53 -14.60
N ALA A 74 4.45 7.19 -13.97
CA ALA A 74 4.66 7.51 -12.55
C ALA A 74 4.66 9.02 -12.24
N LEU A 75 4.87 9.87 -13.25
CA LEU A 75 4.70 11.32 -13.12
C LEU A 75 3.23 11.72 -12.98
N ASP A 76 2.31 10.90 -13.50
CA ASP A 76 0.87 11.13 -13.53
C ASP A 76 0.13 10.25 -12.52
N ASN A 77 0.69 10.12 -11.31
CA ASN A 77 0.09 9.38 -10.18
C ASN A 77 -0.06 7.86 -10.37
N TRP A 78 0.55 7.26 -11.38
CA TRP A 78 0.64 5.80 -11.44
C TRP A 78 1.70 5.27 -10.48
N LYS A 79 1.44 4.10 -9.88
CA LYS A 79 2.40 3.37 -9.04
C LYS A 79 2.81 2.09 -9.74
N GLY A 80 4.01 2.08 -10.29
CA GLY A 80 4.62 0.93 -10.95
C GLY A 80 5.43 0.10 -9.97
N ASN A 81 5.29 -1.21 -10.03
CA ASN A 81 6.10 -2.16 -9.29
C ASN A 81 6.51 -3.29 -10.23
N ILE A 82 7.76 -3.73 -10.10
CA ILE A 82 8.27 -4.88 -10.83
C ILE A 82 7.95 -6.14 -10.03
N TYR A 83 7.38 -7.13 -10.70
CA TYR A 83 7.02 -8.42 -10.13
C TYR A 83 7.84 -9.53 -10.76
N GLN A 84 8.26 -10.49 -9.96
CA GLN A 84 8.84 -11.74 -10.42
C GLN A 84 7.75 -12.81 -10.54
N LEU A 85 7.73 -13.55 -11.64
CA LEU A 85 6.93 -14.76 -11.75
C LEU A 85 7.67 -15.92 -11.08
N ASN A 86 7.09 -16.47 -10.01
CA ASN A 86 7.63 -17.63 -9.29
C ASN A 86 6.50 -18.64 -9.04
N ASN A 87 6.61 -19.85 -9.60
CA ASN A 87 5.62 -20.92 -9.45
C ASN A 87 4.17 -20.45 -9.71
N HIS A 88 3.94 -19.79 -10.86
CA HIS A 88 2.64 -19.23 -11.26
C HIS A 88 2.10 -18.13 -10.33
N LYS A 89 2.94 -17.55 -9.47
CA LYS A 89 2.57 -16.43 -8.60
C LYS A 89 3.47 -15.23 -8.83
N TRP A 90 2.86 -14.05 -8.80
CA TRP A 90 3.56 -12.78 -8.91
C TRP A 90 4.07 -12.31 -7.55
N VAL A 91 5.39 -12.22 -7.40
CA VAL A 91 6.06 -11.74 -6.19
C VAL A 91 6.59 -10.33 -6.44
N LYS A 92 6.08 -9.37 -5.67
CA LYS A 92 6.47 -7.96 -5.78
C LYS A 92 7.92 -7.74 -5.35
N LEU A 93 8.69 -6.99 -6.13
CA LEU A 93 10.00 -6.48 -5.75
C LEU A 93 9.92 -5.03 -5.24
N ALA A 94 10.87 -4.66 -4.37
CA ALA A 94 11.10 -3.27 -4.01
C ALA A 94 11.49 -2.49 -5.27
N THR A 95 10.61 -1.61 -5.71
CA THR A 95 10.74 -0.86 -6.96
C THR A 95 10.84 0.62 -6.65
N THR A 96 11.84 1.28 -7.23
CA THR A 96 12.06 2.72 -7.12
C THR A 96 11.84 3.36 -8.48
N THR A 97 11.26 4.57 -8.51
CA THR A 97 11.15 5.36 -9.74
C THR A 97 12.09 6.56 -9.70
N LYS A 98 12.82 6.79 -10.79
CA LYS A 98 13.73 7.93 -10.93
C LYS A 98 14.00 8.27 -12.39
N TRP A 99 14.39 9.51 -12.64
CA TRP A 99 14.97 9.93 -13.90
C TRP A 99 16.32 9.22 -14.12
N MET A 100 16.56 8.70 -15.33
CA MET A 100 17.82 8.04 -15.71
C MET A 100 18.26 8.40 -17.14
N PRO A 101 19.53 8.78 -17.37
CA PRO A 101 20.60 8.97 -16.37
C PRO A 101 20.37 10.14 -15.41
N ASP A 102 19.74 11.20 -15.91
CA ASP A 102 19.41 12.43 -15.21
C ASP A 102 18.03 12.92 -15.68
N THR A 103 17.64 14.14 -15.30
CA THR A 103 16.34 14.75 -15.62
C THR A 103 16.07 14.95 -17.11
N GLU A 104 17.07 14.81 -17.99
CA GLU A 104 16.88 14.83 -19.45
C GLU A 104 16.58 13.43 -20.01
N GLY A 105 16.81 12.38 -19.21
CA GLY A 105 16.58 11.00 -19.58
C GLY A 105 15.13 10.53 -19.47
N ALA A 106 14.91 9.22 -19.31
CA ALA A 106 13.57 8.68 -19.11
C ALA A 106 13.25 8.54 -17.62
N TYR A 107 12.00 8.82 -17.21
CA TYR A 107 11.52 8.41 -15.89
C TYR A 107 11.32 6.89 -15.91
N THR A 108 12.08 6.18 -15.09
CA THR A 108 12.18 4.71 -15.12
C THR A 108 11.77 4.10 -13.80
N ALA A 109 11.18 2.91 -13.85
CA ALA A 109 10.97 2.04 -12.69
C ALA A 109 12.09 1.00 -12.65
N CYS A 110 12.79 0.90 -11.52
CA CYS A 110 13.92 0.01 -11.32
C CYS A 110 13.76 -0.86 -10.08
N ALA A 111 14.23 -2.11 -10.16
CA ALA A 111 14.29 -3.05 -9.04
C ALA A 111 15.56 -3.90 -9.09
N SER A 112 15.97 -4.42 -7.94
CA SER A 112 17.00 -5.46 -7.87
C SER A 112 16.35 -6.83 -8.02
N ALA A 113 16.64 -7.52 -9.13
CA ALA A 113 16.31 -8.92 -9.33
C ALA A 113 17.34 -9.77 -8.56
N PRO A 114 16.95 -10.54 -7.53
CA PRO A 114 17.90 -11.24 -6.67
C PRO A 114 18.42 -12.56 -7.27
N ALA A 115 17.76 -13.10 -8.30
CA ALA A 115 18.08 -14.38 -8.90
C ALA A 115 17.66 -14.41 -10.38
N ALA A 116 17.90 -15.54 -11.06
CA ALA A 116 17.32 -15.77 -12.38
C ALA A 116 15.79 -15.85 -12.30
N GLY A 117 15.10 -15.33 -13.31
CA GLY A 117 13.64 -15.36 -13.35
C GLY A 117 13.04 -14.50 -14.44
N THR A 118 11.71 -14.56 -14.55
CA THR A 118 10.93 -13.68 -15.43
C THR A 118 10.29 -12.58 -14.60
N TYR A 119 10.42 -11.33 -15.05
CA TYR A 119 9.94 -10.15 -14.37
C TYR A 119 9.06 -9.30 -15.27
N VAL A 120 8.08 -8.61 -14.72
CA VAL A 120 7.15 -7.74 -15.45
C VAL A 120 6.92 -6.45 -14.65
N LEU A 121 6.84 -5.30 -15.33
CA LEU A 121 6.35 -4.08 -14.74
C LEU A 121 4.82 -4.07 -14.77
N MET A 122 4.22 -3.99 -13.59
CA MET A 122 2.78 -3.83 -13.43
C MET A 122 2.51 -2.62 -12.55
N GLY A 123 1.35 -1.99 -12.70
CA GLY A 123 1.03 -0.80 -11.92
C GLY A 123 -0.46 -0.57 -11.77
N TYR A 124 -0.79 0.38 -10.90
CA TYR A 124 -2.15 0.83 -10.68
C TYR A 124 -2.16 2.35 -10.59
N TYR A 125 -3.30 2.94 -10.94
CA TYR A 125 -3.49 4.37 -10.81
C TYR A 125 -3.74 4.71 -9.35
N SER A 126 -2.85 5.49 -8.73
CA SER A 126 -3.05 6.02 -7.39
C SER A 126 -3.72 7.37 -7.50
N ASN A 127 -5.05 7.39 -7.66
CA ASN A 127 -5.80 8.65 -7.74
C ASN A 127 -5.44 9.54 -6.52
N PRO A 128 -4.80 10.70 -6.71
CA PRO A 128 -4.40 11.58 -5.60
C PRO A 128 -5.61 12.22 -4.91
N PHE A 129 -6.78 12.16 -5.56
CA PHE A 129 -8.07 12.57 -5.03
C PHE A 129 -8.93 11.38 -4.62
N ALA A 130 -8.47 10.14 -4.80
CA ALA A 130 -9.16 9.03 -4.16
C ALA A 130 -8.98 9.22 -2.66
N PRO A 131 -10.08 9.16 -1.88
CA PRO A 131 -9.94 9.03 -0.45
C PRO A 131 -9.02 7.83 -0.22
N THR A 132 -7.93 8.05 0.50
CA THR A 132 -6.92 7.04 0.81
C THR A 132 -7.66 5.75 1.15
N GLN A 133 -7.39 4.64 0.46
CA GLN A 133 -8.09 3.37 0.66
C GLN A 133 -7.84 2.92 2.11
N VAL A 134 -8.67 3.42 3.02
CA VAL A 134 -8.78 2.97 4.39
C VAL A 134 -9.25 1.54 4.25
N SER A 135 -8.58 0.60 4.92
CA SER A 135 -9.10 -0.75 5.17
C SER A 135 -10.62 -0.68 5.26
N MET A 136 -11.33 -1.29 4.31
CA MET A 136 -12.80 -1.23 4.25
C MET A 136 -13.32 -1.65 5.62
N VAL A 137 -14.05 -0.75 6.25
CA VAL A 137 -14.57 -0.99 7.59
C VAL A 137 -15.87 -1.75 7.41
N ASP A 138 -15.93 -3.00 7.88
CA ASP A 138 -17.20 -3.71 7.96
C ASP A 138 -18.08 -3.05 9.03
N LEU A 139 -19.20 -2.50 8.59
CA LEU A 139 -20.19 -1.84 9.43
C LEU A 139 -21.58 -2.47 9.26
N SER A 140 -21.65 -3.66 8.64
CA SER A 140 -22.92 -4.33 8.34
C SER A 140 -23.75 -4.64 9.58
N GLU A 141 -23.09 -4.83 10.73
CA GLU A 141 -23.72 -5.08 12.05
C GLU A 141 -23.63 -3.86 13.00
N GLY A 142 -23.35 -2.66 12.47
CA GLY A 142 -23.23 -1.43 13.25
C GLY A 142 -21.78 -1.11 13.62
N TRP A 143 -21.32 -1.50 14.81
CA TRP A 143 -19.94 -1.20 15.24
C TRP A 143 -18.92 -2.05 14.47
N ASN A 144 -17.82 -1.43 14.04
CA ASN A 144 -16.77 -2.13 13.28
C ASN A 144 -15.97 -3.18 14.07
N THR A 145 -16.13 -3.21 15.39
CA THR A 145 -15.40 -4.11 16.29
C THR A 145 -16.05 -4.10 17.67
N GLY A 146 -15.69 -5.07 18.51
CA GLY A 146 -16.19 -5.18 19.87
C GLY A 146 -17.45 -6.01 19.98
N VAL A 147 -18.05 -5.97 21.18
CA VAL A 147 -19.29 -6.67 21.49
C VAL A 147 -20.38 -5.63 21.71
N SER A 148 -21.43 -5.67 20.90
CA SER A 148 -22.60 -4.80 21.06
C SER A 148 -23.26 -5.01 22.42
N VAL A 149 -23.67 -3.93 23.05
CA VAL A 149 -24.34 -3.93 24.35
C VAL A 149 -25.53 -2.99 24.33
N ASP A 150 -26.63 -3.40 24.94
CA ASP A 150 -27.78 -2.52 25.14
C ASP A 150 -27.45 -1.46 26.20
N ILE A 151 -27.80 -0.21 25.89
CA ILE A 151 -27.68 0.91 26.81
C ILE A 151 -29.06 1.20 27.38
N ASP A 152 -29.16 1.16 28.69
CA ASP A 152 -30.35 1.57 29.44
C ASP A 152 -30.21 3.06 29.82
N PRO A 153 -30.97 3.97 29.18
CA PRO A 153 -30.89 5.40 29.45
C PRO A 153 -31.41 5.78 30.84
N GLU A 154 -32.25 4.95 31.48
CA GLU A 154 -32.74 5.21 32.84
C GLU A 154 -31.65 4.97 33.88
N ARG A 155 -30.80 3.95 33.64
CA ARG A 155 -29.66 3.63 34.51
C ARG A 155 -28.42 4.46 34.23
N THR A 156 -28.24 4.87 32.98
CA THR A 156 -27.03 5.57 32.51
C THR A 156 -27.42 6.78 31.64
N PRO A 157 -28.10 7.78 32.23
CA PRO A 157 -28.62 8.90 31.46
C PRO A 157 -27.49 9.66 30.77
N GLY A 158 -27.69 9.90 29.46
CA GLY A 158 -26.88 10.84 28.71
C GLY A 158 -27.18 12.29 29.14
N PRO A 159 -26.30 13.25 28.81
CA PRO A 159 -26.65 14.66 28.91
C PRO A 159 -27.95 14.98 28.15
N GLU A 160 -28.83 15.80 28.71
CA GLU A 160 -30.18 16.06 28.15
C GLU A 160 -30.18 16.61 26.71
N TRP A 161 -29.12 17.30 26.33
CA TRP A 161 -28.95 17.87 24.99
C TRP A 161 -28.42 16.85 23.96
N LEU A 162 -28.08 15.63 24.39
CA LEU A 162 -27.59 14.55 23.53
C LEU A 162 -28.64 13.47 23.36
N GLN A 163 -28.89 13.09 22.11
CA GLN A 163 -29.69 11.94 21.77
C GLN A 163 -28.80 10.71 21.61
N LEU A 164 -29.17 9.60 22.24
CA LEU A 164 -28.57 8.28 21.98
C LEU A 164 -29.11 7.76 20.64
N PHE A 165 -28.23 7.40 19.70
CA PHE A 165 -28.65 6.98 18.37
C PHE A 165 -28.72 5.46 18.20
N TYR A 166 -27.84 4.70 18.86
CA TYR A 166 -27.64 3.27 18.62
C TYR A 166 -27.25 2.50 19.88
N THR A 167 -27.07 1.18 19.74
CA THR A 167 -26.51 0.32 20.79
C THR A 167 -25.09 0.77 21.17
N GLY A 168 -24.69 0.44 22.39
CA GLY A 168 -23.32 0.62 22.83
C GLY A 168 -22.41 -0.49 22.33
N VAL A 169 -21.11 -0.34 22.57
CA VAL A 169 -20.09 -1.34 22.28
C VAL A 169 -19.11 -1.47 23.42
N LYS A 170 -18.71 -2.71 23.72
CA LYS A 170 -17.64 -3.02 24.66
C LYS A 170 -16.37 -3.39 23.91
N VAL A 171 -15.30 -2.65 24.12
CA VAL A 171 -14.00 -2.85 23.45
C VAL A 171 -12.81 -2.65 24.41
N GLY A 172 -11.66 -3.15 24.00
CA GLY A 172 -10.38 -2.95 24.67
C GLY A 172 -9.79 -1.55 24.44
N LYS A 173 -8.72 -1.26 25.17
CA LYS A 173 -7.88 -0.06 25.01
C LYS A 173 -7.23 0.01 23.62
N ASN A 174 -6.93 1.23 23.15
CA ASN A 174 -6.23 1.53 21.88
C ASN A 174 -6.93 0.95 20.64
N THR A 175 -8.26 0.86 20.68
CA THR A 175 -9.07 0.31 19.60
C THR A 175 -9.76 1.44 18.85
N LYS A 176 -9.70 1.45 17.51
CA LYS A 176 -10.49 2.37 16.69
C LYS A 176 -11.90 1.80 16.53
N ILE A 177 -12.87 2.49 17.12
CA ILE A 177 -14.29 2.20 16.99
C ILE A 177 -14.93 3.15 16.01
N CYS A 178 -15.78 2.62 15.15
CA CYS A 178 -16.53 3.32 14.12
C CYS A 178 -17.95 2.79 14.07
N HIS A 179 -18.93 3.66 13.84
CA HIS A 179 -20.33 3.30 13.69
C HIS A 179 -21.00 4.16 12.62
N PRO A 180 -21.90 3.61 11.79
CA PRO A 180 -22.71 4.39 10.85
C PRO A 180 -23.41 5.56 11.55
N PHE A 181 -23.37 6.72 10.92
CA PHE A 181 -24.02 7.94 11.40
C PHE A 181 -24.74 8.66 10.24
N PRO A 182 -25.84 8.10 9.73
CA PRO A 182 -26.57 8.64 8.57
C PRO A 182 -27.17 10.02 8.82
N ALA A 183 -27.30 10.46 10.08
CA ALA A 183 -27.78 11.80 10.42
C ALA A 183 -26.76 12.91 10.14
N GLY A 184 -25.47 12.57 10.06
CA GLY A 184 -24.38 13.53 9.91
C GLY A 184 -24.46 14.43 8.66
N PRO A 185 -24.67 13.86 7.45
CA PRO A 185 -24.85 14.66 6.22
C PRO A 185 -25.99 15.67 6.30
N TYR A 186 -26.94 15.47 7.21
CA TYR A 186 -28.07 16.37 7.37
C TYR A 186 -27.77 17.52 8.32
N GLY A 187 -26.63 17.58 9.01
CA GLY A 187 -26.27 18.67 9.93
C GLY A 187 -26.20 18.25 11.41
N TRP A 188 -26.39 16.96 11.71
CA TRP A 188 -26.16 16.44 13.05
C TRP A 188 -24.67 16.31 13.36
N THR A 189 -24.29 16.58 14.61
CA THR A 189 -22.94 16.35 15.11
C THR A 189 -22.89 15.05 15.91
N ALA A 190 -21.98 14.16 15.57
CA ALA A 190 -21.74 12.90 16.27
C ALA A 190 -20.79 13.07 17.47
N GLU A 191 -21.08 12.38 18.57
CA GLU A 191 -20.18 12.22 19.71
C GLU A 191 -20.12 10.77 20.17
N ILE A 192 -18.95 10.15 20.06
CA ILE A 192 -18.70 8.87 20.73
C ILE A 192 -18.27 9.18 22.17
N ARG A 193 -18.93 8.54 23.13
CA ARG A 193 -18.68 8.72 24.56
C ARG A 193 -18.41 7.39 25.24
N GLN A 194 -17.60 7.40 26.29
CA GLN A 194 -17.34 6.26 27.17
C GLN A 194 -18.12 6.40 28.48
N LEU A 195 -18.74 5.32 28.93
CA LEU A 195 -19.36 5.27 30.25
C LEU A 195 -18.28 5.10 31.33
N LYS A 196 -18.11 6.10 32.18
CA LYS A 196 -17.21 6.08 33.34
C LYS A 196 -17.98 6.47 34.60
N ASN A 197 -17.97 5.60 35.61
CA ASN A 197 -18.62 5.84 36.91
C ASN A 197 -20.07 6.35 36.78
N GLY A 198 -20.85 5.78 35.86
CA GLY A 198 -22.25 6.17 35.60
C GLY A 198 -22.43 7.43 34.75
N SER A 199 -21.35 8.06 34.26
CA SER A 199 -21.40 9.27 33.42
C SER A 199 -20.75 9.07 32.05
N TRP A 200 -21.31 9.71 31.02
CA TRP A 200 -20.81 9.62 29.66
C TRP A 200 -19.75 10.69 29.34
N VAL A 201 -18.50 10.27 29.18
CA VAL A 201 -17.35 11.14 28.89
C VAL A 201 -17.04 11.14 27.40
N LYS A 202 -16.96 12.32 26.78
CA LYS A 202 -16.69 12.49 25.34
C LYS A 202 -15.29 12.04 24.94
N LEU A 203 -15.20 11.33 23.81
CA LEU A 203 -13.93 11.05 23.13
C LEU A 203 -13.73 12.04 21.96
N PRO A 204 -12.47 12.29 21.55
CA PRO A 204 -12.18 12.91 20.27
C PRO A 204 -12.82 12.08 19.14
N THR A 205 -13.92 12.61 18.60
CA THR A 205 -14.75 11.94 17.60
C THR A 205 -14.55 12.64 16.26
N THR A 206 -14.24 11.88 15.24
CA THR A 206 -14.19 12.34 13.85
C THR A 206 -15.40 11.79 13.10
N ALA A 207 -15.99 12.56 12.21
CA ALA A 207 -17.09 12.11 11.36
C ALA A 207 -16.81 12.40 9.89
N GLY A 208 -17.20 11.50 9.00
CA GLY A 208 -17.01 11.64 7.56
C GLY A 208 -17.38 10.37 6.80
N TYR A 209 -17.33 10.43 5.47
CA TYR A 209 -17.52 9.24 4.64
C TYR A 209 -16.32 8.30 4.75
N VAL A 210 -16.60 7.04 5.04
CA VAL A 210 -15.62 5.94 4.97
C VAL A 210 -16.11 4.93 3.93
N GLY A 211 -15.17 4.31 3.20
CA GLY A 211 -15.51 3.23 2.27
C GLY A 211 -15.81 1.94 3.03
N THR A 212 -16.96 1.34 2.75
CA THR A 212 -17.29 -0.05 3.11
C THR A 212 -17.13 -0.95 1.87
N SER A 213 -17.38 -2.26 2.01
CA SER A 213 -17.32 -3.23 0.90
C SER A 213 -18.25 -2.88 -0.26
N ASP A 214 -19.34 -2.16 0.01
CA ASP A 214 -20.45 -2.00 -0.92
C ASP A 214 -20.81 -0.53 -1.21
N GLU A 215 -20.45 0.43 -0.33
CA GLU A 215 -20.76 1.85 -0.52
C GLU A 215 -19.93 2.81 0.38
N ASN A 216 -20.04 4.11 0.15
CA ASN A 216 -19.50 5.13 1.07
C ASN A 216 -20.54 5.41 2.17
N VAL A 217 -20.23 5.08 3.43
CA VAL A 217 -21.13 5.29 4.57
C VAL A 217 -20.62 6.45 5.43
N TYR A 218 -21.49 7.43 5.72
CA TYR A 218 -21.13 8.49 6.67
C TYR A 218 -21.03 7.90 8.08
N THR A 219 -19.86 8.02 8.69
CA THR A 219 -19.46 7.24 9.86
C THR A 219 -18.82 8.13 10.90
N ALA A 220 -19.13 7.88 12.17
CA ALA A 220 -18.45 8.48 13.31
C ALA A 220 -17.41 7.50 13.84
N CYS A 221 -16.19 7.97 14.09
CA CYS A 221 -15.09 7.15 14.61
C CYS A 221 -14.38 7.83 15.80
N ALA A 222 -13.86 7.01 16.71
CA ALA A 222 -13.02 7.43 17.82
C ALA A 222 -11.99 6.33 18.16
N THR A 223 -10.89 6.72 18.81
CA THR A 223 -9.89 5.77 19.32
C THR A 223 -10.03 5.67 20.84
N THR A 224 -10.22 4.46 21.36
CA THR A 224 -10.35 4.22 22.80
C THR A 224 -9.01 4.37 23.50
N THR A 225 -9.01 5.02 24.66
CA THR A 225 -7.82 5.18 25.51
C THR A 225 -7.77 4.17 26.66
N GLU A 226 -8.91 3.53 26.95
CA GLU A 226 -9.12 2.56 28.02
C GLU A 226 -10.12 1.50 27.54
N THR A 227 -10.12 0.33 28.20
CA THR A 227 -11.17 -0.68 28.01
C THR A 227 -12.47 -0.20 28.65
N GLY A 228 -13.61 -0.43 28.00
CA GLY A 228 -14.90 -0.02 28.57
C GLY A 228 -16.08 -0.16 27.63
N THR A 229 -17.19 0.47 28.02
CA THR A 229 -18.42 0.60 27.23
C THR A 229 -18.47 1.98 26.59
N PHE A 230 -18.77 2.02 25.31
CA PHE A 230 -18.85 3.22 24.50
C PHE A 230 -20.21 3.28 23.81
N ALA A 231 -20.69 4.47 23.48
CA ALA A 231 -21.92 4.66 22.73
C ALA A 231 -21.83 5.89 21.81
N LEU A 232 -22.61 5.86 20.73
CA LEU A 232 -22.74 6.96 19.79
C LEU A 232 -23.94 7.83 20.16
N PHE A 233 -23.67 9.08 20.46
CA PHE A 233 -24.64 10.14 20.66
C PHE A 233 -24.62 11.11 19.48
N GLY A 234 -25.69 11.89 19.34
CA GLY A 234 -25.72 13.00 18.40
C GLY A 234 -26.54 14.16 18.93
N TYR A 235 -26.24 15.35 18.43
CA TYR A 235 -27.02 16.56 18.67
C TYR A 235 -27.10 17.41 17.42
N TRP A 236 -28.07 18.31 17.41
CA TRP A 236 -28.27 19.29 16.36
C TRP A 236 -28.09 20.70 16.92
N THR A 237 -27.06 21.40 16.47
CA THR A 237 -26.95 22.85 16.66
C THR A 237 -27.54 23.54 15.45
N LYS A 238 -28.65 24.26 15.65
CA LYS A 238 -29.20 25.17 14.63
C LYS A 238 -28.25 26.33 14.36
#